data_AF-Q05FK0-F1
#
_entry.id   AF-Q05FK0-F1
#
_cell.length_a   1.000
_cell.length_b   1.000
_cell.length_c   1.000
_cell.angle_alpha   90.00
_cell.angle_beta   90.00
_cell.angle_gamma   90.00
#
_symmetry.space_group_name_H-M   'P 1'
#
loop_
_entity.id
_entity.type
_entity.pdbx_description
1 polymer ?
#
loop_
_entity_poly.entity_id
_entity_poly.type
_entity_poly.pdbx_seq_one_letter_code
_entity_poly.pdbx_strand_id
1 'polypeptide(L)' 'MILILNKFNKKKKRIGRGLSSGKGKTCGKGHKGQKTRSGYNIPTLFEGGQTNFIKCKPKINFKKKIKKKNYKKFNKII' A
#
# COMPACT_ATOMS: atom_id res chain seq x y z
N MET A 1 14.03 2.04 24.88
CA MET A 1 12.60 2.24 25.21
C MET A 1 12.05 3.63 24.83
N ILE A 2 12.87 4.60 24.38
CA ILE A 2 12.39 5.97 24.11
C ILE A 2 11.80 6.18 22.70
N LEU A 3 12.13 5.33 21.72
CA LEU A 3 11.71 5.48 20.32
C LEU A 3 10.29 4.97 20.02
N ILE A 4 9.67 4.23 20.93
CA ILE A 4 8.34 3.63 20.74
C ILE A 4 7.21 4.59 21.18
N LEU A 5 7.50 5.54 22.07
CA LEU A 5 6.49 6.43 22.66
C LEU A 5 6.03 7.59 21.74
N ASN A 6 6.87 8.01 20.79
CA ASN A 6 6.60 9.20 19.94
C ASN A 6 5.69 8.93 18.72
N LYS A 7 5.19 7.70 18.54
CA LYS A 7 4.50 7.30 17.31
C LYS A 7 3.06 7.80 17.22
N PHE A 8 2.42 8.14 18.34
CA PHE A 8 1.00 8.49 18.38
C PHE A 8 0.67 9.96 18.05
N ASN A 9 1.65 10.88 18.07
CA ASN A 9 1.41 12.34 17.98
C ASN A 9 2.02 13.03 16.73
N LYS A 10 2.18 12.32 15.60
CA LYS A 10 2.72 12.95 14.38
C LYS A 10 1.65 13.76 13.65
N LYS A 11 1.83 15.08 13.56
CA LYS A 11 0.93 15.99 12.82
C LYS A 11 0.85 15.59 11.33
N LYS A 12 -0.37 15.49 10.79
CA LYS A 12 -0.59 15.24 9.34
C LYS A 12 -0.09 16.43 8.52
N LYS A 13 0.59 16.14 7.41
CA LYS A 13 1.04 17.18 6.47
C LYS A 13 -0.16 17.77 5.73
N ARG A 14 -0.39 19.08 5.86
CA ARG A 14 -1.34 19.83 5.02
C ARG A 14 -0.64 20.20 3.72
N ILE A 15 -1.19 19.74 2.60
CA ILE A 15 -0.61 19.92 1.27
C ILE A 15 -1.16 21.23 0.65
N GLY A 16 -0.43 21.86 -0.27
CA GLY A 16 -0.90 23.10 -0.92
C GLY A 16 -0.85 24.34 -0.02
N ARG A 17 0.16 24.43 0.86
CA ARG A 17 0.34 25.54 1.82
C ARG A 17 1.70 26.21 1.60
N GLY A 18 1.84 26.87 0.45
CA GLY A 18 3.04 27.63 0.07
C GLY A 18 4.23 26.78 -0.38
N LEU A 19 5.21 27.43 -1.02
CA LEU A 19 6.40 26.79 -1.62
C LEU A 19 7.32 26.17 -0.56
N SER A 20 7.56 26.88 0.54
CA SER A 20 8.42 26.46 1.66
C SER A 20 8.00 25.11 2.28
N SER A 21 6.72 24.73 2.19
CA SER A 21 6.23 23.43 2.65
C SER A 21 6.75 22.21 1.86
N GLY A 22 7.43 22.43 0.73
CA GLY A 22 7.96 21.39 -0.17
C GLY A 22 6.88 20.63 -0.98
N LYS A 23 5.59 20.92 -0.75
CA LYS A 23 4.45 20.37 -1.52
C LYS A 23 3.41 21.44 -1.82
N GLY A 24 3.87 22.64 -2.17
CA GLY A 24 3.03 23.81 -2.43
C GLY A 24 2.27 23.71 -3.76
N LYS A 25 2.97 23.83 -4.89
CA LYS A 25 2.36 24.02 -6.21
C LYS A 25 1.58 22.80 -6.72
N THR A 26 2.22 21.63 -6.80
CA THR A 26 1.63 20.42 -7.40
C THR A 26 1.09 19.44 -6.37
N CYS A 27 1.13 19.80 -5.09
CA CYS A 27 0.72 18.91 -4.00
C CYS A 27 1.47 17.55 -3.98
N GLY A 28 2.61 17.44 -4.66
CA GLY A 28 3.35 16.19 -4.85
C GLY A 28 2.75 15.24 -5.90
N LYS A 29 1.75 15.69 -6.68
CA LYS A 29 1.11 14.89 -7.74
C LYS A 29 1.84 14.96 -9.09
N GLY A 30 2.70 15.95 -9.29
CA GLY A 30 3.31 16.25 -10.59
C GLY A 30 2.47 17.21 -11.44
N HIS A 31 2.72 17.24 -12.75
CA HIS A 31 2.02 18.12 -13.70
C HIS A 31 0.79 17.45 -14.32
N LYS A 32 0.49 17.69 -15.60
CA LYS A 32 -0.69 17.16 -16.30
C LYS A 32 -0.74 15.62 -16.26
N GLY A 33 -1.91 15.05 -16.57
CA GLY A 33 -2.14 13.59 -16.63
C GLY A 33 -3.39 13.16 -15.86
N GLN A 34 -3.81 11.91 -16.05
CA GLN A 34 -5.03 11.39 -15.41
C GLN A 34 -4.88 11.32 -13.87
N LYS A 35 -3.73 10.85 -13.37
CA LYS A 35 -3.44 10.68 -11.93
C LYS A 35 -3.41 11.99 -11.12
N THR A 36 -3.34 13.14 -11.78
CA THR A 36 -3.27 14.42 -11.08
C THR A 36 -4.64 15.09 -10.90
N ARG A 37 -5.66 14.63 -11.64
CA ARG A 37 -7.04 15.14 -11.58
C ARG A 37 -7.79 14.63 -10.35
N SER A 38 -8.83 15.35 -9.95
CA SER A 38 -9.77 14.91 -8.92
C SER A 38 -10.55 13.69 -9.41
N GLY A 39 -10.81 12.73 -8.52
CA GLY A 39 -11.63 11.56 -8.85
C GLY A 39 -10.96 10.54 -9.77
N TYR A 40 -9.65 10.64 -10.02
CA TYR A 40 -8.97 9.60 -10.79
C TYR A 40 -9.06 8.27 -10.04
N ASN A 41 -9.52 7.23 -10.73
CA ASN A 41 -9.57 5.87 -10.22
C ASN A 41 -9.14 4.91 -11.33
N ILE A 42 -7.87 4.52 -11.31
CA ILE A 42 -7.36 3.51 -12.22
C ILE A 42 -7.45 2.17 -11.48
N PRO A 43 -8.14 1.15 -12.03
CA PRO A 43 -8.22 -0.15 -11.38
C PRO A 43 -6.81 -0.68 -11.11
N THR A 44 -6.58 -1.24 -9.93
CA THR A 44 -5.24 -1.74 -9.51
C THR A 44 -4.65 -2.74 -10.51
N LEU A 45 -5.52 -3.49 -11.20
CA LEU A 45 -5.13 -4.53 -12.15
C LEU A 45 -5.02 -4.01 -13.59
N PHE A 46 -5.31 -2.74 -13.86
CA PHE A 46 -5.29 -2.19 -15.21
C PHE A 46 -3.85 -1.94 -15.68
N GLU A 47 -3.43 -2.64 -16.74
CA GLU A 47 -2.09 -2.58 -17.31
C GLU A 47 -1.99 -1.66 -18.54
N GLY A 48 -2.92 -0.70 -18.70
CA GLY A 48 -2.85 0.28 -19.79
C GLY A 48 -3.45 -0.17 -21.12
N GLY A 49 -4.16 -1.31 -21.15
CA GLY A 49 -4.79 -1.88 -22.35
C GLY A 49 -4.41 -3.33 -22.61
N GLN A 50 -3.30 -3.79 -22.02
CA GLN A 50 -2.92 -5.20 -22.02
C GLN A 50 -3.92 -6.03 -21.18
N THR A 51 -4.12 -7.29 -21.56
CA THR A 51 -4.85 -8.25 -20.74
C THR A 51 -4.13 -8.46 -19.42
N ASN A 52 -4.82 -8.18 -18.31
CA ASN A 52 -4.25 -8.27 -16.97
C ASN A 52 -3.60 -9.65 -16.70
N PHE A 53 -2.51 -9.66 -15.96
CA PHE A 53 -1.79 -10.87 -15.56
C PHE A 53 -2.69 -11.98 -14.97
N ILE A 54 -3.67 -11.60 -14.12
CA ILE A 54 -4.61 -12.54 -13.49
C ILE A 54 -5.46 -13.28 -14.52
N LYS A 55 -5.79 -12.63 -15.65
CA LYS A 55 -6.54 -13.24 -16.75
C LYS A 55 -5.64 -14.08 -17.65
N CYS A 56 -4.38 -13.67 -17.81
CA CYS A 56 -3.39 -14.38 -18.61
C CYS A 56 -2.98 -15.73 -18.01
N LYS A 57 -2.99 -15.86 -16.69
CA LYS A 57 -2.64 -17.11 -16.02
C LYS A 57 -3.84 -18.06 -15.92
N PRO A 58 -3.65 -19.38 -16.15
CA PRO A 58 -4.72 -20.35 -15.98
C PRO A 58 -5.16 -20.40 -14.51
N LYS A 59 -6.45 -20.67 -14.28
CA LYS A 59 -6.97 -20.90 -12.93
C LYS A 59 -6.47 -22.25 -12.41
N ILE A 60 -5.57 -22.23 -11.44
CA ILE A 60 -5.09 -23.43 -10.77
C ILE A 60 -6.03 -23.74 -9.60
N ASN A 61 -6.72 -24.88 -9.65
CA ASN A 61 -7.70 -25.28 -8.64
C ASN A 61 -7.10 -26.27 -7.64
N PHE A 62 -6.44 -25.80 -6.58
CA PHE A 62 -6.07 -26.66 -5.45
C PHE A 62 -6.23 -25.93 -4.10
N LYS A 63 -7.40 -26.08 -3.47
CA LYS A 63 -7.55 -25.84 -2.03
C LYS A 63 -7.14 -27.11 -1.26
N LYS A 64 -5.85 -27.28 -0.98
CA LYS A 64 -5.46 -28.16 0.14
C LYS A 64 -5.89 -27.46 1.43
N LYS A 65 -6.72 -28.12 2.25
CA LYS A 65 -6.94 -27.72 3.66
C LYS A 65 -5.57 -27.80 4.34
N ILE A 66 -4.86 -26.68 4.48
CA ILE A 66 -3.66 -26.61 5.29
C ILE A 66 -4.14 -26.88 6.72
N LYS A 67 -4.01 -28.14 7.20
CA LYS A 67 -4.20 -28.46 8.61
C LYS A 67 -3.22 -27.57 9.37
N LYS A 68 -3.72 -26.58 10.11
CA LYS A 68 -2.90 -25.81 11.04
C LYS A 68 -2.29 -26.82 12.01
N LYS A 69 -1.02 -27.17 11.82
CA LYS A 69 -0.30 -27.98 12.78
C LYS A 69 -0.14 -27.11 14.03
N ASN A 70 -0.83 -27.49 15.10
CA ASN A 70 -0.68 -26.88 16.42
C ASN A 70 0.67 -27.31 16.98
N TYR A 71 1.75 -26.66 16.53
CA TYR A 71 3.03 -26.80 17.19
C TYR A 71 2.97 -26.03 18.50
N LYS A 72 2.79 -26.74 19.64
CA LYS A 72 3.05 -26.15 20.96
C LYS A 72 4.55 -25.85 21.02
N LYS A 73 4.92 -24.57 21.11
CA LYS A 73 6.28 -24.17 21.47
C LYS A 73 6.52 -24.66 22.90
N PHE A 74 7.33 -25.70 23.04
CA PHE A 74 7.90 -26.04 24.34
C PHE A 74 9.01 -25.03 24.62
N ASN A 75 8.83 -24.22 25.66
CA ASN A 75 9.92 -23.39 26.16
C ASN A 75 10.92 -24.33 26.84
N LYS A 76 12.14 -24.38 26.30
CA LYS A 76 13.24 -25.17 26.87
C LYS A 76 13.72 -24.43 28.11
N ILE A 77 13.42 -24.96 29.29
CA ILE A 77 13.95 -24.48 30.57
C ILE A 77 15.33 -25.12 30.73
N ILE A 78 16.37 -24.35 30.41
CA ILE A 78 17.68 -24.38 31.06
C ILE A 78 18.08 -22.92 31.25
#